data_AF-A0A7X2VJ72-F1
#
_entry.id   AF-A0A7X2VJ72-F1
#
_cell.length_a   1.000
_cell.length_b   1.000
_cell.length_c   1.000
_cell.angle_alpha   90.00
_cell.angle_beta   90.00
_cell.angle_gamma   90.00
#
_symmetry.space_group_name_H-M   'P 1'
#
loop_
_entity.id
_entity.type
_entity.pdbx_description
1 polymer ?
#
loop_
_entity_poly.entity_id
_entity_poly.type
_entity_poly.pdbx_seq_one_letter_code
_entity_poly.pdbx_strand_id
1 'polypeptide(L)'
;MFVEKKLGDGRSWINIDSDLIAETSQLYQKYGIDQETIEYALDKNERAHMDYNRENGTVTFIYNVLDMEKEKEYYETIPMTFIVQGPRLVTISNRDNAYIIAQMERYVDAHESLSTFKLLFAGLEMISNAYYPIIERLDKHKDEINRLLRKTTTSKNLYALSDLETGMVYLVSAAKQNRMLLEHIKAHLIYRQLDDVEKEQFDDAMIEARQLVSMTELNSQVLQQLSSSYNNILNNNLNDNLTTLTIIEALLAVLAVVTGFFGMNVPLPFTNEPNAWIYISTASFVLWLILSRILRWIAHKR
;
A
#
# COMPACT_ATOMS: atom_id res chain seq x y z
N MET A 1 -22.12 14.83 -9.53
CA MET A 1 -23.57 14.67 -9.78
C MET A 1 -24.36 15.41 -8.72
N PHE A 2 -25.34 16.25 -9.07
CA PHE A 2 -26.23 16.86 -8.06
C PHE A 2 -27.41 15.94 -7.73
N VAL A 3 -27.68 15.72 -6.44
CA VAL A 3 -28.78 14.87 -5.96
C VAL A 3 -29.52 15.60 -4.84
N GLU A 4 -30.84 15.54 -4.83
CA GLU A 4 -31.67 16.00 -3.70
C GLU A 4 -32.81 15.00 -3.46
N LYS A 5 -32.81 14.34 -2.30
CA LYS A 5 -33.83 13.36 -1.91
C LYS A 5 -34.39 13.67 -0.53
N LYS A 6 -35.68 13.38 -0.35
CA LYS A 6 -36.33 13.40 0.97
C LYS A 6 -36.04 12.11 1.70
N LEU A 7 -35.73 12.21 2.99
CA LEU A 7 -35.46 11.05 3.86
C LEU A 7 -36.65 10.72 4.78
N GLY A 8 -37.77 11.45 4.69
CA GLY A 8 -38.90 11.33 5.63
C GLY A 8 -38.82 12.34 6.79
N ASP A 9 -39.95 12.61 7.44
CA ASP A 9 -40.09 13.52 8.60
C ASP A 9 -39.44 14.91 8.44
N GLY A 10 -39.50 15.48 7.24
CA GLY A 10 -38.88 16.79 6.95
C GLY A 10 -37.36 16.75 6.80
N ARG A 11 -36.74 15.57 6.79
CA ARG A 11 -35.32 15.35 6.57
C ARG A 11 -35.00 15.23 5.08
N SER A 12 -33.78 15.59 4.69
CA SER A 12 -33.33 15.52 3.30
C SER A 12 -31.85 15.19 3.20
N TRP A 13 -31.48 14.57 2.08
CA TRP A 13 -30.11 14.36 1.66
C TRP A 13 -29.86 15.11 0.36
N ILE A 14 -28.74 15.84 0.33
CA ILE A 14 -28.30 16.62 -0.83
C ILE A 14 -26.87 16.22 -1.15
N ASN A 15 -26.61 15.79 -2.38
CA ASN A 15 -25.26 15.61 -2.88
C ASN A 15 -24.87 16.76 -3.80
N ILE A 16 -23.67 17.29 -3.59
CA ILE A 16 -23.09 18.36 -4.40
C ILE A 16 -21.82 17.84 -5.06
N ASP A 17 -21.65 18.19 -6.33
CA ASP A 17 -20.41 17.91 -7.06
C ASP A 17 -19.34 18.95 -6.70
N SER A 18 -18.13 18.51 -6.38
CA SER A 18 -16.99 19.38 -6.07
C SER A 18 -16.67 20.33 -7.23
N ASP A 19 -16.84 19.88 -8.47
CA ASP A 19 -16.58 20.70 -9.66
C ASP A 19 -17.56 21.88 -9.72
N LEU A 20 -18.82 21.63 -9.33
CA LEU A 20 -19.84 22.67 -9.26
C LEU A 20 -19.54 23.70 -8.15
N ILE A 21 -18.93 23.26 -7.04
CA ILE A 21 -18.50 24.14 -5.96
C ILE A 21 -17.32 25.01 -6.41
N ALA A 22 -16.36 24.43 -7.13
CA ALA A 22 -15.21 25.15 -7.67
C ALA A 22 -15.63 26.22 -8.69
N GLU A 23 -16.62 25.91 -9.53
CA GLU A 23 -17.15 26.84 -10.54
C GLU A 23 -18.07 27.92 -9.95
N THR A 24 -18.79 27.60 -8.88
CA THR A 24 -19.80 28.50 -8.29
C THR A 24 -19.42 28.92 -6.89
N SER A 25 -18.65 30.01 -6.77
CA SER A 25 -18.12 30.56 -5.50
C SER A 25 -19.17 31.00 -4.47
N GLN A 26 -20.46 30.77 -4.69
CA GLN A 26 -21.56 31.09 -3.77
C GLN A 26 -22.47 29.89 -3.47
N LEU A 27 -22.26 28.73 -4.10
CA LEU A 27 -23.14 27.57 -3.90
C LEU A 27 -23.07 27.04 -2.47
N TYR A 28 -21.88 27.06 -1.87
CA TYR A 28 -21.67 26.65 -0.47
C TYR A 28 -22.41 27.58 0.52
N GLN A 29 -22.50 28.88 0.23
CA GLN A 29 -23.25 29.85 1.04
C GLN A 29 -24.76 29.54 1.03
N LYS A 30 -25.31 29.11 -0.12
CA LYS A 30 -26.72 28.70 -0.23
C LYS A 30 -27.06 27.53 0.68
N TYR A 31 -26.11 26.62 0.89
CA TYR A 31 -26.28 25.43 1.71
C TYR A 31 -25.74 25.59 3.14
N GLY A 32 -25.30 26.78 3.53
CA GLY A 32 -24.79 27.07 4.87
C GLY A 32 -23.52 26.28 5.22
N ILE A 33 -22.69 25.96 4.22
CA ILE A 33 -21.42 25.28 4.40
C ILE A 33 -20.35 26.35 4.59
N ASP A 34 -19.52 26.23 5.63
CA ASP A 34 -18.40 27.13 5.86
C ASP A 34 -17.27 26.93 4.84
N GLN A 35 -16.43 27.94 4.70
CA GLN A 35 -15.34 27.92 3.71
C GLN A 35 -14.30 26.82 4.03
N GLU A 36 -14.03 26.57 5.31
CA GLU A 36 -13.06 25.57 5.75
C GLU A 36 -13.47 24.16 5.31
N THR A 37 -14.74 23.80 5.47
CA THR A 37 -15.32 22.54 4.98
C THR A 37 -15.21 22.38 3.47
N ILE A 38 -15.26 23.48 2.71
CA ILE A 38 -15.04 23.46 1.25
C ILE A 38 -13.56 23.25 0.91
N GLU A 39 -12.65 23.92 1.61
CA GLU A 39 -11.21 23.73 1.42
C GLU A 39 -10.82 22.27 1.65
N TYR A 40 -11.37 21.66 2.71
CA TYR A 40 -11.22 20.23 2.97
C TYR A 40 -11.81 19.33 1.88
N ALA A 41 -13.00 19.65 1.37
CA ALA A 41 -13.64 18.85 0.33
C ALA A 41 -12.91 18.94 -1.04
N LEU A 42 -12.13 20.00 -1.27
CA LEU A 42 -11.37 20.20 -2.50
C LEU A 42 -9.92 19.70 -2.40
N ASP A 43 -9.37 19.50 -1.20
CA ASP A 43 -8.05 18.91 -1.02
C ASP A 43 -8.10 17.39 -1.22
N LYS A 44 -7.46 16.90 -2.29
CA LYS A 44 -7.37 15.47 -2.60
C LYS A 44 -6.60 14.64 -1.55
N ASN A 45 -5.81 15.27 -0.69
CA ASN A 45 -4.99 14.59 0.32
C ASN A 45 -5.52 14.76 1.76
N GLU A 46 -6.72 15.33 1.91
CA GLU A 46 -7.32 15.54 3.23
C GLU A 46 -7.52 14.20 3.94
N ARG A 47 -7.26 14.20 5.26
CA ARG A 47 -7.29 12.98 6.07
C ARG A 47 -8.65 12.80 6.69
N ALA A 48 -9.02 11.54 6.95
CA ALA A 48 -10.28 11.26 7.59
C ALA A 48 -10.30 11.84 9.02
N HIS A 49 -11.25 12.73 9.28
CA HIS A 49 -11.45 13.37 10.57
C HIS A 49 -12.89 13.88 10.71
N MET A 50 -13.24 14.38 11.90
CA MET A 50 -14.50 15.08 12.14
C MET A 50 -14.24 16.44 12.75
N ASP A 51 -15.08 17.40 12.39
CA ASP A 51 -15.17 18.69 13.05
C ASP A 51 -16.61 18.94 13.53
N TYR A 52 -16.73 19.63 14.65
CA TYR A 52 -18.01 19.98 15.27
C TYR A 52 -18.10 21.47 15.54
N ASN A 53 -18.91 22.15 14.72
CA ASN A 53 -19.21 23.56 14.91
C ASN A 53 -20.26 23.73 16.01
N ARG A 54 -19.83 24.24 17.17
CA ARG A 54 -20.69 24.45 18.34
C ARG A 54 -21.72 25.56 18.16
N GLU A 55 -21.49 26.51 17.26
CA GLU A 55 -22.35 27.69 17.09
C GLU A 55 -23.65 27.33 16.36
N ASN A 56 -23.55 26.47 15.34
CA ASN A 56 -24.69 26.06 14.52
C ASN A 56 -25.06 24.58 14.66
N GLY A 57 -24.29 23.80 15.44
CA GLY A 57 -24.51 22.37 15.65
C GLY A 57 -24.18 21.49 14.44
N THR A 58 -23.47 22.04 13.44
CA THR A 58 -23.06 21.30 12.23
C THR A 58 -21.92 20.36 12.57
N VAL A 59 -21.99 19.14 12.03
CA VAL A 59 -20.92 18.16 12.13
C VAL A 59 -20.41 17.85 10.73
N THR A 60 -19.12 18.04 10.51
CA THR A 60 -18.45 17.67 9.27
C THR A 60 -17.65 16.40 9.50
N PHE A 61 -17.73 15.47 8.55
CA PHE A 61 -16.97 14.23 8.51
C PHE A 61 -16.27 14.15 7.17
N ILE A 62 -15.00 13.80 7.21
CA ILE A 62 -14.22 13.49 6.02
C ILE A 62 -13.84 12.03 6.11
N TYR A 63 -14.13 11.28 5.06
CA TYR A 63 -13.90 9.85 5.04
C TYR A 63 -13.16 9.46 3.76
N ASN A 64 -12.14 8.62 3.88
CA ASN A 64 -11.34 8.20 2.74
C ASN A 64 -12.08 7.14 1.93
N VAL A 65 -12.39 7.46 0.68
CA VAL A 65 -13.02 6.59 -0.30
C VAL A 65 -11.97 6.07 -1.26
N LEU A 66 -12.14 4.83 -1.72
CA LEU A 66 -11.22 4.27 -2.70
C LEU A 66 -11.38 4.96 -4.05
N ASP A 67 -10.27 5.36 -4.66
CA ASP A 67 -10.26 5.75 -6.06
C ASP A 67 -10.31 4.50 -6.95
N MET A 68 -11.38 4.38 -7.72
CA MET A 68 -11.59 3.27 -8.64
C MET A 68 -10.78 3.43 -9.93
N GLU A 69 -10.36 4.65 -10.26
CA GLU A 69 -9.45 4.91 -11.38
C GLU A 69 -8.01 4.67 -10.91
N LYS A 70 -7.34 3.69 -11.54
CA LYS A 70 -5.89 3.53 -11.40
C LYS A 70 -5.21 4.59 -12.27
N GLU A 71 -5.12 5.84 -11.80
CA GLU A 71 -4.25 6.83 -12.45
C GLU A 71 -2.77 6.41 -12.34
N LYS A 72 -2.42 5.66 -11.28
CA LYS A 72 -1.11 5.08 -11.03
C LYS A 72 -1.15 3.55 -11.13
N GLU A 73 0.02 2.90 -11.13
CA GLU A 73 0.12 1.42 -11.09
C GLU A 73 -0.49 0.80 -9.80
N TYR A 74 -0.86 1.64 -8.83
CA TYR A 74 -1.44 1.25 -7.54
C TYR A 74 -2.72 2.05 -7.21
N TYR A 75 -3.53 1.53 -6.29
CA TYR A 75 -4.77 2.18 -5.85
C TYR A 75 -4.48 3.27 -4.80
N GLU A 76 -5.15 4.40 -4.92
CA GLU A 76 -5.13 5.50 -3.96
C GLU A 76 -6.53 5.71 -3.36
N THR A 77 -6.64 6.69 -2.48
CA THR A 77 -7.90 7.07 -1.83
C THR A 77 -8.09 8.56 -1.95
N ILE A 78 -9.35 8.96 -2.06
CA ILE A 78 -9.77 10.35 -2.14
C ILE A 78 -10.76 10.64 -0.99
N PRO A 79 -10.76 11.86 -0.45
CA PRO A 79 -11.71 12.21 0.60
C PRO A 79 -13.12 12.37 0.02
N MET A 80 -14.10 12.05 0.85
CA MET A 80 -15.50 12.36 0.64
C MET A 80 -16.03 13.04 1.89
N THR A 81 -16.70 14.18 1.69
CA THR A 81 -17.15 15.02 2.81
C THR A 81 -18.64 14.80 3.06
N PHE A 82 -18.99 14.58 4.32
CA PHE A 82 -20.36 14.46 4.82
C PHE A 82 -20.60 15.54 5.86
N ILE A 83 -21.71 16.26 5.75
CA ILE A 83 -22.04 17.40 6.60
C ILE A 83 -23.44 17.19 7.15
N VAL A 84 -23.56 17.05 8.46
CA VAL A 84 -24.84 16.90 9.15
C VAL A 84 -25.26 18.23 9.74
N GLN A 85 -26.36 18.78 9.22
CA GLN A 85 -26.98 20.04 9.64
C GLN A 85 -28.40 19.75 10.16
N GLY A 86 -28.52 19.15 11.34
CA GLY A 86 -29.82 18.77 11.92
C GLY A 86 -30.62 17.81 11.00
N PRO A 87 -31.72 18.25 10.35
CA PRO A 87 -32.52 17.42 9.45
C PRO A 87 -31.90 17.20 8.06
N ARG A 88 -30.75 17.82 7.76
CA ARG A 88 -30.10 17.73 6.44
C ARG A 88 -28.78 16.99 6.52
N LEU A 89 -28.60 16.03 5.62
CA LEU A 89 -27.29 15.47 5.29
C LEU A 89 -26.85 16.06 3.96
N VAL A 90 -25.69 16.72 3.93
CA VAL A 90 -25.08 17.19 2.69
C VAL A 90 -23.82 16.37 2.43
N THR A 91 -23.66 15.87 1.21
CA THR A 91 -22.43 15.19 0.77
C THR A 91 -21.76 16.01 -0.32
N ILE A 92 -20.44 16.09 -0.27
CA ILE A 92 -19.63 16.65 -1.36
C ILE A 92 -18.85 15.48 -1.98
N SER A 93 -19.06 15.30 -3.28
CA SER A 93 -18.55 14.19 -4.07
C SER A 93 -17.88 14.71 -5.33
N ASN A 94 -17.04 13.89 -5.96
CA ASN A 94 -16.46 14.16 -7.26
C ASN A 94 -16.75 12.98 -8.21
N ARG A 95 -16.19 13.02 -9.41
CA ARG A 95 -16.33 11.93 -10.39
C ARG A 95 -15.89 10.57 -9.84
N ASP A 96 -14.80 10.56 -9.09
CA ASP A 96 -14.09 9.33 -8.71
C ASP A 96 -14.81 8.58 -7.57
N ASN A 97 -15.51 9.30 -6.69
CA ASN A 97 -16.36 8.72 -5.63
C ASN A 97 -17.87 8.70 -5.93
N ALA A 98 -18.30 9.08 -7.14
CA ALA A 98 -19.70 9.09 -7.55
C ALA A 98 -20.40 7.72 -7.44
N TYR A 99 -19.63 6.63 -7.49
CA TYR A 99 -20.17 5.28 -7.32
C TYR A 99 -20.77 5.04 -5.91
N ILE A 100 -20.25 5.72 -4.88
CA ILE A 100 -20.81 5.69 -3.51
C ILE A 100 -22.14 6.43 -3.47
N ILE A 101 -22.23 7.59 -4.12
CA ILE A 101 -23.49 8.36 -4.22
C ILE A 101 -24.58 7.50 -4.85
N ALA A 102 -24.28 6.78 -5.94
CA ALA A 102 -25.23 5.87 -6.55
C ALA A 102 -25.66 4.71 -5.63
N GLN A 103 -24.80 4.24 -4.73
CA GLN A 103 -25.16 3.24 -3.72
C GLN A 103 -26.08 3.84 -2.65
N MET A 104 -25.75 5.03 -2.14
CA MET A 104 -26.57 5.75 -1.18
C MET A 104 -27.95 6.09 -1.76
N GLU A 105 -28.05 6.48 -3.04
CA GLU A 105 -29.33 6.70 -3.70
C GLU A 105 -30.24 5.48 -3.68
N ARG A 106 -29.69 4.30 -4.00
CA ARG A 106 -30.43 3.03 -3.96
C ARG A 106 -30.84 2.66 -2.54
N TYR A 107 -29.98 2.94 -1.56
CA TYR A 107 -30.31 2.72 -0.15
C TYR A 107 -31.45 3.62 0.30
N VAL A 108 -31.45 4.90 -0.08
CA VAL A 108 -32.56 5.82 0.21
C VAL A 108 -33.84 5.35 -0.45
N ASP A 109 -33.81 4.90 -1.71
CA ASP A 109 -35.00 4.40 -2.42
C ASP A 109 -35.58 3.11 -1.81
N ALA A 110 -34.75 2.33 -1.12
CA ALA A 110 -35.15 1.08 -0.48
C ALA A 110 -35.76 1.27 0.92
N HIS A 111 -35.77 2.49 1.47
CA HIS A 111 -36.23 2.76 2.83
C HIS A 111 -37.30 3.87 2.85
N GLU A 112 -38.36 3.67 3.63
CA GLU A 112 -39.47 4.64 3.72
C GLU A 112 -39.11 5.92 4.50
N SER A 113 -38.34 5.77 5.58
CA SER A 113 -37.85 6.88 6.40
C SER A 113 -36.47 6.57 6.95
N LEU A 114 -35.57 7.56 6.92
CA LEU A 114 -34.20 7.49 7.39
C LEU A 114 -33.86 8.74 8.21
N SER A 115 -33.13 8.54 9.30
CA SER A 115 -32.44 9.65 9.95
C SER A 115 -31.19 10.04 9.17
N THR A 116 -30.69 11.26 9.41
CA THR A 116 -29.46 11.75 8.78
C THR A 116 -28.24 10.92 9.20
N PHE A 117 -28.15 10.52 10.47
CA PHE A 117 -27.07 9.67 10.97
C PHE A 117 -27.16 8.24 10.48
N LYS A 118 -28.36 7.66 10.34
CA LYS A 118 -28.52 6.34 9.74
C LYS A 118 -27.98 6.31 8.31
N LEU A 119 -28.34 7.30 7.48
CA LEU A 119 -27.83 7.39 6.12
C LEU A 119 -26.32 7.66 6.07
N LEU A 120 -25.81 8.52 6.97
CA LEU A 120 -24.38 8.76 7.10
C LEU A 120 -23.63 7.45 7.36
N PHE A 121 -24.00 6.71 8.40
CA PHE A 121 -23.29 5.49 8.79
C PHE A 121 -23.46 4.36 7.78
N ALA A 122 -24.63 4.23 7.15
CA ALA A 122 -24.80 3.34 6.01
C ALA A 122 -23.87 3.73 4.84
N GLY A 123 -23.66 5.02 4.59
CA GLY A 123 -22.68 5.52 3.61
C GLY A 123 -21.23 5.15 3.98
N LEU A 124 -20.84 5.31 5.25
CA LEU A 124 -19.50 4.93 5.73
C LEU A 124 -19.26 3.42 5.66
N GLU A 125 -20.31 2.63 5.92
CA GLU A 125 -20.30 1.17 5.74
C GLU A 125 -20.12 0.80 4.26
N MET A 126 -20.90 1.41 3.35
CA MET A 126 -20.77 1.22 1.90
C MET A 126 -19.36 1.55 1.40
N ILE A 127 -18.75 2.62 1.92
CA ILE A 127 -17.38 2.98 1.59
C ILE A 127 -16.44 1.87 2.04
N SER A 128 -16.55 1.39 3.28
CA SER A 128 -15.70 0.31 3.82
C SER A 128 -15.84 -0.97 2.99
N ASN A 129 -17.06 -1.35 2.64
CA ASN A 129 -17.37 -2.50 1.79
C ASN A 129 -16.78 -2.38 0.38
N ALA A 130 -16.67 -1.17 -0.17
CA ALA A 130 -16.09 -0.93 -1.49
C ALA A 130 -14.60 -1.29 -1.58
N TYR A 131 -13.87 -1.33 -0.46
CA TYR A 131 -12.47 -1.75 -0.44
C TYR A 131 -12.31 -3.27 -0.62
N TYR A 132 -13.28 -4.10 -0.21
CA TYR A 132 -13.10 -5.55 -0.17
C TYR A 132 -12.76 -6.18 -1.53
N PRO A 133 -13.48 -5.89 -2.63
CA PRO A 133 -13.13 -6.44 -3.94
C PRO A 133 -11.72 -6.04 -4.40
N ILE A 134 -11.24 -4.87 -3.98
CA ILE A 134 -9.90 -4.39 -4.29
C ILE A 134 -8.86 -5.18 -3.51
N ILE A 135 -9.05 -5.34 -2.21
CA ILE A 135 -8.15 -6.06 -1.34
C ILE A 135 -8.03 -7.52 -1.79
N GLU A 136 -9.13 -8.17 -2.18
CA GLU A 136 -9.09 -9.50 -2.77
C GLU A 136 -8.30 -9.56 -4.08
N ARG A 137 -8.42 -8.54 -4.94
CA ARG A 137 -7.61 -8.45 -6.16
C ARG A 137 -6.12 -8.27 -5.84
N LEU A 138 -5.79 -7.45 -4.86
CA LEU A 138 -4.40 -7.24 -4.42
C LEU A 138 -3.82 -8.49 -3.76
N ASP A 139 -4.64 -9.25 -3.02
CA ASP A 139 -4.25 -10.52 -2.42
C ASP A 139 -3.91 -11.57 -3.48
N LYS A 140 -4.73 -11.70 -4.53
CA LYS A 140 -4.43 -12.56 -5.69
C LYS A 140 -3.17 -12.11 -6.43
N HIS A 141 -2.98 -10.80 -6.61
CA HIS A 141 -1.79 -10.26 -7.28
C HIS A 141 -0.51 -10.50 -6.45
N LYS A 142 -0.59 -10.39 -5.12
CA LYS A 142 0.49 -10.76 -4.20
C LYS A 142 0.91 -12.21 -4.39
N ASP A 143 -0.05 -13.13 -4.47
CA ASP A 143 0.24 -14.56 -4.69
C ASP A 143 0.87 -14.83 -6.05
N GLU A 144 0.43 -14.13 -7.09
CA GLU A 144 1.04 -14.20 -8.42
C GLU A 144 2.49 -13.70 -8.42
N ILE A 145 2.75 -12.53 -7.84
CA ILE A 145 4.10 -11.96 -7.73
C ILE A 145 5.00 -12.90 -6.93
N ASN A 146 4.51 -13.46 -5.83
CA ASN A 146 5.26 -14.44 -5.04
C ASN A 146 5.64 -15.67 -5.89
N ARG A 147 4.72 -16.20 -6.70
CA ARG A 147 5.00 -17.32 -7.61
C ARG A 147 6.05 -16.95 -8.66
N LEU A 148 5.96 -15.75 -9.24
CA LEU A 148 6.91 -15.26 -10.26
C LEU A 148 8.31 -15.08 -9.66
N LEU A 149 8.41 -14.48 -8.48
CA LEU A 149 9.68 -14.26 -7.79
C LEU A 149 10.34 -15.58 -7.34
N ARG A 150 9.56 -16.58 -6.91
CA ARG A 150 10.10 -17.93 -6.63
C ARG A 150 10.71 -18.60 -7.86
N LYS A 151 10.15 -18.35 -9.05
CA LYS A 151 10.67 -18.92 -10.30
C LYS A 151 11.89 -18.14 -10.80
N THR A 152 11.82 -16.81 -10.79
CA THR A 152 12.92 -15.95 -11.23
C THR A 152 12.83 -14.57 -10.57
N THR A 153 13.86 -14.23 -9.80
CA THR A 153 14.01 -12.90 -9.21
C THR A 153 14.57 -11.93 -10.24
N THR A 154 13.69 -11.32 -11.03
CA THR A 154 14.04 -10.27 -12.01
C THR A 154 13.72 -8.89 -11.45
N SER A 155 14.43 -7.84 -11.89
CA SER A 155 14.12 -6.46 -11.52
C SER A 155 12.67 -6.10 -11.79
N LYS A 156 12.09 -6.59 -12.90
CA LYS A 156 10.67 -6.40 -13.23
C LYS A 156 9.73 -6.91 -12.12
N ASN A 157 9.98 -8.12 -11.62
CA ASN A 157 9.14 -8.71 -10.58
C ASN A 157 9.32 -8.00 -9.22
N LEU A 158 10.50 -7.45 -8.96
CA LEU A 158 10.78 -6.65 -7.76
C LEU A 158 10.10 -5.28 -7.82
N TYR A 159 10.07 -4.63 -8.98
CA TYR A 159 9.30 -3.39 -9.17
C TYR A 159 7.81 -3.64 -8.98
N ALA A 160 7.26 -4.71 -9.57
CA ALA A 160 5.86 -5.08 -9.34
C ALA A 160 5.54 -5.33 -7.85
N LEU A 161 6.46 -5.96 -7.11
CA LEU A 161 6.32 -6.13 -5.66
C LEU A 161 6.32 -4.78 -4.93
N SER A 162 7.22 -3.87 -5.32
CA SER A 162 7.32 -2.51 -4.74
C SER A 162 6.08 -1.66 -4.99
N ASP A 163 5.51 -1.73 -6.20
CA ASP A 163 4.29 -1.00 -6.56
C ASP A 163 3.10 -1.53 -5.74
N LEU A 164 3.01 -2.85 -5.59
CA LEU A 164 1.99 -3.49 -4.77
C LEU A 164 2.14 -3.14 -3.27
N GLU A 165 3.37 -3.13 -2.76
CA GLU A 165 3.69 -2.72 -1.39
C GLU A 165 3.29 -1.26 -1.13
N THR A 166 3.63 -0.37 -2.06
CA THR A 166 3.32 1.07 -1.97
C THR A 166 1.81 1.30 -1.97
N GLY A 167 1.08 0.67 -2.89
CA GLY A 167 -0.39 0.72 -2.91
C GLY A 167 -1.01 0.24 -1.60
N MET A 168 -0.50 -0.86 -1.04
CA MET A 168 -1.01 -1.38 0.23
C MET A 168 -0.78 -0.41 1.39
N VAL A 169 0.34 0.32 1.43
CA VAL A 169 0.62 1.33 2.46
C VAL A 169 -0.43 2.45 2.44
N TYR A 170 -0.81 2.95 1.26
CA TYR A 170 -1.88 3.95 1.13
C TYR A 170 -3.22 3.42 1.66
N LEU A 171 -3.60 2.20 1.26
CA LEU A 171 -4.86 1.58 1.72
C LEU A 171 -4.88 1.32 3.23
N VAL A 172 -3.77 0.84 3.82
CA VAL A 172 -3.63 0.67 5.27
C VAL A 172 -3.81 2.01 5.99
N SER A 173 -3.15 3.06 5.48
CA SER A 173 -3.24 4.40 6.06
C SER A 173 -4.69 4.91 6.05
N ALA A 174 -5.37 4.83 4.90
CA ALA A 174 -6.75 5.26 4.75
C ALA A 174 -7.71 4.47 5.65
N ALA A 175 -7.60 3.13 5.67
CA ALA A 175 -8.41 2.26 6.51
C ALA A 175 -8.25 2.59 8.00
N LYS A 176 -7.00 2.82 8.45
CA LYS A 176 -6.72 3.19 9.85
C LYS A 176 -7.32 4.54 10.20
N GLN A 177 -7.18 5.53 9.33
CA GLN A 177 -7.75 6.87 9.55
C GLN A 177 -9.29 6.80 9.64
N ASN A 178 -9.93 6.07 8.74
CA ASN A 178 -11.37 5.82 8.76
C ASN A 178 -11.83 5.16 10.06
N ARG A 179 -11.13 4.11 10.52
CA ARG A 179 -11.43 3.46 11.81
C ARG A 179 -11.23 4.43 12.98
N MET A 180 -10.13 5.19 13.00
CA MET A 180 -9.86 6.17 14.06
C MET A 180 -10.93 7.26 14.13
N LEU A 181 -11.44 7.72 12.98
CA LEU A 181 -12.56 8.63 12.92
C LEU A 181 -13.81 8.02 13.56
N LEU A 182 -14.18 6.78 13.23
CA LEU A 182 -15.32 6.13 13.89
C LEU A 182 -15.07 5.99 15.40
N GLU A 183 -13.85 5.65 15.84
CA GLU A 183 -13.51 5.57 17.27
C GLU A 183 -13.69 6.93 17.96
N HIS A 184 -13.32 8.01 17.28
CA HIS A 184 -13.54 9.38 17.75
C HIS A 184 -15.03 9.72 17.85
N ILE A 185 -15.85 9.35 16.86
CA ILE A 185 -17.31 9.52 16.90
C ILE A 185 -17.88 8.81 18.13
N LYS A 186 -17.50 7.55 18.37
CA LYS A 186 -17.97 6.75 19.52
C LYS A 186 -17.65 7.40 20.86
N ALA A 187 -16.51 8.10 20.95
CA ALA A 187 -16.09 8.83 22.14
C ALA A 187 -16.74 10.22 22.27
N HIS A 188 -17.24 10.79 21.17
CA HIS A 188 -17.82 12.12 21.11
C HIS A 188 -19.26 12.17 21.65
N LEU A 189 -19.73 13.37 22.04
CA LEU A 189 -21.08 13.57 22.59
C LEU A 189 -22.19 13.17 21.61
N ILE A 190 -21.95 13.34 20.31
CA ILE A 190 -22.89 13.02 19.23
C ILE A 190 -23.37 11.56 19.34
N TYR A 191 -22.46 10.62 19.61
CA TYR A 191 -22.81 9.21 19.74
C TYR A 191 -23.82 8.94 20.85
N ARG A 192 -23.80 9.73 21.93
CA ARG A 192 -24.77 9.60 23.04
C ARG A 192 -26.16 10.08 22.68
N GLN A 193 -26.27 10.96 21.69
CA GLN A 193 -27.53 11.52 21.22
C GLN A 193 -28.22 10.64 20.17
N LEU A 194 -27.49 9.67 19.61
CA LEU A 194 -28.02 8.72 18.64
C LEU A 194 -29.10 7.81 19.26
N ASP A 195 -30.12 7.51 18.47
CA ASP A 195 -31.10 6.47 18.80
C ASP A 195 -30.52 5.05 18.62
N ASP A 196 -31.29 4.03 19.00
CA ASP A 196 -30.82 2.65 18.97
C ASP A 196 -30.56 2.14 17.54
N VAL A 197 -31.35 2.61 16.56
CA VAL A 197 -31.21 2.22 15.14
C VAL A 197 -29.96 2.87 14.53
N GLU A 198 -29.70 4.13 14.88
CA GLU A 198 -28.49 4.84 14.48
C GLU A 198 -27.23 4.23 15.09
N LYS A 199 -27.30 3.80 16.36
CA LYS A 199 -26.18 3.10 17.03
C LYS A 199 -25.90 1.74 16.42
N GLU A 200 -26.93 0.97 16.08
CA GLU A 200 -26.78 -0.32 15.40
C GLU A 200 -26.06 -0.13 14.06
N GLN A 201 -26.54 0.80 13.22
CA GLN A 201 -25.93 1.11 11.93
C GLN A 201 -24.49 1.64 12.07
N PHE A 202 -24.21 2.41 13.13
CA PHE A 202 -22.84 2.85 13.45
C PHE A 202 -21.93 1.67 13.83
N ASP A 203 -22.42 0.75 14.65
CA ASP A 203 -21.65 -0.42 15.08
C ASP A 203 -21.35 -1.35 13.89
N ASP A 204 -22.26 -1.48 12.92
CA ASP A 204 -22.01 -2.16 11.64
C ASP A 204 -20.87 -1.49 10.86
N ALA A 205 -20.93 -0.17 10.67
CA ALA A 205 -19.85 0.58 10.01
C ALA A 205 -18.50 0.43 10.73
N MET A 206 -18.51 0.39 12.07
CA MET A 206 -17.32 0.15 12.89
C MET A 206 -16.77 -1.26 12.73
N ILE A 207 -17.62 -2.27 12.64
CA ILE A 207 -17.21 -3.66 12.38
C ILE A 207 -16.51 -3.74 11.03
N GLU A 208 -17.12 -3.20 9.98
CA GLU A 208 -16.54 -3.22 8.63
C GLU A 208 -15.21 -2.46 8.57
N ALA A 209 -15.11 -1.29 9.22
CA ALA A 209 -13.85 -0.54 9.27
C ALA A 209 -12.74 -1.30 10.03
N ARG A 210 -13.07 -2.01 11.11
CA ARG A 210 -12.09 -2.84 11.85
C ARG A 210 -11.61 -4.03 11.03
N GLN A 211 -12.52 -4.68 10.33
CA GLN A 211 -12.20 -5.78 9.43
C GLN A 211 -11.32 -5.30 8.28
N LEU A 212 -11.66 -4.17 7.66
CA LEU A 212 -10.87 -3.54 6.63
C LEU A 212 -9.43 -3.23 7.07
N VAL A 213 -9.24 -2.65 8.27
CA VAL A 213 -7.89 -2.43 8.83
C VAL A 213 -7.15 -3.76 8.99
N SER A 214 -7.80 -4.78 9.56
CA SER A 214 -7.16 -6.08 9.81
C SER A 214 -6.71 -6.75 8.50
N MET A 215 -7.53 -6.69 7.45
CA MET A 215 -7.20 -7.26 6.14
C MET A 215 -6.04 -6.52 5.46
N THR A 216 -6.08 -5.18 5.45
CA THR A 216 -5.03 -4.36 4.84
C THR A 216 -3.70 -4.50 5.57
N GLU A 217 -3.71 -4.51 6.91
CA GLU A 217 -2.49 -4.71 7.72
C GLU A 217 -1.85 -6.08 7.47
N LEU A 218 -2.65 -7.15 7.45
CA LEU A 218 -2.16 -8.50 7.18
C LEU A 218 -1.49 -8.57 5.80
N ASN A 219 -2.14 -8.04 4.77
CA ASN A 219 -1.59 -8.05 3.42
C ASN A 219 -0.32 -7.20 3.30
N SER A 220 -0.29 -6.03 3.94
CA SER A 220 0.91 -5.19 3.99
C SER A 220 2.07 -5.90 4.68
N GLN A 221 1.82 -6.60 5.78
CA GLN A 221 2.84 -7.33 6.52
C GLN A 221 3.42 -8.49 5.69
N VAL A 222 2.56 -9.23 4.98
CA VAL A 222 3.02 -10.31 4.08
C VAL A 222 3.88 -9.74 2.95
N LEU A 223 3.48 -8.62 2.34
CA LEU A 223 4.27 -7.97 1.28
C LEU A 223 5.66 -7.55 1.78
N GLN A 224 5.75 -6.93 2.97
CA GLN A 224 7.02 -6.56 3.60
C GLN A 224 7.91 -7.78 3.89
N GLN A 225 7.31 -8.90 4.34
CA GLN A 225 8.04 -10.16 4.56
C GLN A 225 8.55 -10.75 3.25
N LEU A 226 7.76 -10.70 2.18
CA LEU A 226 8.19 -11.14 0.85
C LEU A 226 9.36 -10.28 0.35
N SER A 227 9.22 -8.96 0.40
CA SER A 227 10.27 -7.99 0.01
C SER A 227 11.58 -8.27 0.74
N SER A 228 11.52 -8.42 2.06
CA SER A 228 12.68 -8.77 2.91
C SER A 228 13.30 -10.12 2.53
N SER A 229 12.47 -11.13 2.28
CA SER A 229 12.93 -12.48 1.91
C SER A 229 13.65 -12.48 0.55
N TYR A 230 13.12 -11.76 -0.44
CA TYR A 230 13.75 -11.67 -1.75
C TYR A 230 15.02 -10.83 -1.74
N ASN A 231 15.10 -9.78 -0.93
CA ASN A 231 16.34 -9.06 -0.68
C ASN A 231 17.43 -9.98 -0.10
N ASN A 232 17.07 -10.87 0.84
CA ASN A 232 18.01 -11.87 1.36
C ASN A 232 18.46 -12.87 0.30
N ILE A 233 17.55 -13.36 -0.55
CA ILE A 233 17.91 -14.27 -1.66
C ILE A 233 18.85 -13.58 -2.66
N LEU A 234 18.59 -12.32 -3.01
CA LEU A 234 19.46 -11.54 -3.90
C LEU A 234 20.85 -11.36 -3.31
N ASN A 235 20.93 -11.01 -2.02
CA ASN A 235 22.21 -10.88 -1.32
C ASN A 235 22.97 -12.21 -1.25
N ASN A 236 22.28 -13.33 -1.05
CA ASN A 236 22.91 -14.65 -1.08
C ASN A 236 23.45 -14.98 -2.47
N ASN A 237 22.65 -14.79 -3.53
CA ASN A 237 23.09 -15.01 -4.90
C ASN A 237 24.29 -14.11 -5.28
N LEU A 238 24.30 -12.85 -4.83
CA LEU A 238 25.41 -11.94 -5.03
C LEU A 238 26.67 -12.41 -4.28
N ASN A 239 26.52 -12.84 -3.03
CA ASN A 239 27.62 -13.40 -2.25
C ASN A 239 28.18 -14.68 -2.88
N ASP A 240 27.34 -15.55 -3.44
CA ASP A 240 27.75 -16.77 -4.12
C ASP A 240 28.52 -16.47 -5.42
N ASN A 241 28.04 -15.49 -6.20
CA ASN A 241 28.73 -15.02 -7.40
C ASN A 241 30.10 -14.38 -7.07
N LEU A 242 30.17 -13.54 -6.03
CA LEU A 242 31.43 -12.94 -5.58
C LEU A 242 32.41 -14.00 -5.05
N THR A 243 31.91 -14.98 -4.30
CA THR A 243 32.72 -16.11 -3.82
C THR A 243 33.29 -16.90 -5.00
N THR A 244 32.48 -17.17 -6.02
CA THR A 244 32.90 -17.85 -7.25
C THR A 244 33.98 -17.05 -7.99
N LEU A 245 33.77 -15.74 -8.18
CA LEU A 245 34.74 -14.85 -8.81
C LEU A 245 36.06 -14.82 -8.02
N THR A 246 35.98 -14.70 -6.70
CA THR A 246 37.16 -14.66 -5.81
C THR A 246 37.95 -15.97 -5.88
N ILE A 247 37.29 -17.13 -5.97
CA ILE A 247 37.96 -18.42 -6.17
C ILE A 247 38.72 -18.43 -7.51
N ILE A 248 38.09 -17.96 -8.58
CA ILE A 248 38.74 -17.88 -9.90
C ILE A 248 39.95 -16.93 -9.84
N GLU A 249 39.81 -15.76 -9.25
CA GLU A 249 40.88 -14.78 -9.09
C GLU A 249 42.06 -15.33 -8.28
N ALA A 250 41.80 -15.96 -7.14
CA ALA A 250 42.84 -16.57 -6.31
C ALA A 250 43.59 -17.69 -7.06
N LEU A 251 42.86 -18.50 -7.83
CA LEU A 251 43.46 -19.56 -8.65
C LEU A 251 44.33 -18.99 -9.78
N LEU A 252 43.89 -17.92 -10.45
CA LEU A 252 44.67 -17.23 -11.47
C LEU A 252 45.90 -16.52 -10.89
N ALA A 253 45.77 -15.92 -9.70
CA ALA A 253 46.87 -15.24 -9.01
C ALA A 253 48.01 -16.21 -8.68
N VAL A 254 47.70 -17.42 -8.18
CA VAL A 254 48.73 -18.45 -7.92
C VAL A 254 49.45 -18.85 -9.21
N LEU A 255 48.71 -19.04 -10.30
CA LEU A 255 49.30 -19.35 -11.61
C LEU A 255 50.20 -18.21 -12.12
N ALA A 256 49.75 -16.96 -11.96
CA ALA A 256 50.51 -15.76 -12.33
C ALA A 256 51.79 -15.62 -11.50
N VAL A 257 51.75 -15.92 -10.20
CA VAL A 257 52.93 -15.89 -9.33
C VAL A 257 53.95 -16.93 -9.79
N VAL A 258 53.53 -18.17 -10.01
CA VAL A 258 54.44 -19.24 -10.49
C VAL A 258 55.08 -18.87 -11.82
N THR A 259 54.27 -18.50 -12.82
CA THR A 259 54.76 -18.12 -14.15
C THR A 259 55.62 -16.86 -14.09
N GLY A 260 55.27 -15.91 -13.23
CA GLY A 260 56.03 -14.70 -12.96
C GLY A 260 57.43 -15.02 -12.44
N PHE A 261 57.56 -15.84 -11.39
CA PHE A 261 58.86 -16.24 -10.84
C PHE A 261 59.75 -16.89 -11.89
N PHE A 262 59.24 -17.87 -12.65
CA PHE A 262 60.02 -18.55 -13.69
C PHE A 262 60.21 -17.73 -14.98
N GLY A 263 59.49 -16.63 -15.14
CA GLY A 263 59.70 -15.63 -16.19
C GLY A 263 60.72 -14.55 -15.82
N MET A 264 61.24 -14.54 -14.59
CA MET A 264 62.27 -13.59 -14.17
C MET A 264 63.63 -13.98 -14.77
N ASN A 265 64.36 -12.98 -15.27
CA ASN A 265 65.75 -13.16 -15.74
C ASN A 265 66.75 -13.21 -14.57
N VAL A 266 66.48 -14.07 -13.57
CA VAL A 266 67.32 -14.28 -12.39
C VAL A 266 67.70 -15.76 -12.35
N PRO A 267 68.95 -16.12 -12.02
CA PRO A 267 69.35 -17.52 -11.92
C PRO A 267 68.54 -18.24 -10.83
N LEU A 268 67.67 -19.16 -11.27
CA LEU A 268 66.80 -19.97 -10.41
C LEU A 268 67.26 -21.43 -10.37
N PRO A 269 66.96 -22.18 -9.31
CA PRO A 269 67.12 -23.64 -9.29
C PRO A 269 66.39 -24.25 -10.50
N PHE A 270 66.95 -25.32 -11.10
CA PHE A 270 66.44 -26.01 -12.30
C PHE A 270 66.59 -25.27 -13.65
N THR A 271 67.33 -24.16 -13.73
CA THR A 271 67.61 -23.46 -15.00
C THR A 271 68.40 -24.30 -16.02
N ASN A 272 69.25 -25.22 -15.55
CA ASN A 272 70.10 -26.06 -16.42
C ASN A 272 69.47 -27.45 -16.73
N GLU A 273 68.26 -27.73 -16.24
CA GLU A 273 67.57 -29.01 -16.42
C GLU A 273 66.62 -28.96 -17.64
N PRO A 274 66.85 -29.73 -18.71
CA PRO A 274 66.03 -29.65 -19.94
C PRO A 274 64.54 -29.92 -19.74
N ASN A 275 64.20 -30.74 -18.73
CA ASN A 275 62.83 -31.14 -18.41
C ASN A 275 62.21 -30.35 -17.26
N ALA A 276 62.86 -29.28 -16.78
CA ALA A 276 62.39 -28.44 -15.67
C ALA A 276 60.93 -27.97 -15.86
N TRP A 277 60.57 -27.60 -17.10
CA TRP A 277 59.23 -27.14 -17.43
C TRP A 277 58.14 -28.18 -17.10
N ILE A 278 58.41 -29.48 -17.27
CA ILE A 278 57.46 -30.57 -16.97
C ILE A 278 57.23 -30.65 -15.46
N TYR A 279 58.31 -30.61 -14.67
CA TYR A 279 58.24 -30.70 -13.22
C TYR A 279 57.51 -29.48 -12.64
N ILE A 280 57.81 -28.27 -13.14
CA ILE A 280 57.16 -27.03 -12.72
C ILE A 280 55.68 -27.04 -13.09
N SER A 281 55.33 -27.39 -14.34
CA SER A 281 53.93 -27.48 -14.77
C SER A 281 53.15 -28.50 -13.94
N THR A 282 53.73 -29.67 -13.67
CA THR A 282 53.09 -30.72 -12.87
C THR A 282 52.89 -30.29 -11.42
N ALA A 283 53.93 -29.74 -10.77
CA ALA A 283 53.84 -29.25 -9.40
C ALA A 283 52.83 -28.11 -9.27
N SER A 284 52.77 -27.21 -10.26
CA SER A 284 51.83 -26.09 -10.30
C SER A 284 50.39 -26.56 -10.47
N PHE A 285 50.17 -27.57 -11.32
CA PHE A 285 48.85 -28.16 -11.50
C PHE A 285 48.37 -28.87 -10.22
N VAL A 286 49.26 -29.60 -9.54
CA VAL A 286 48.95 -30.23 -8.24
C VAL A 286 48.64 -29.17 -7.18
N LEU A 287 49.46 -28.13 -7.07
CA LEU A 287 49.22 -27.01 -6.16
C LEU A 287 47.88 -26.33 -6.45
N TRP A 288 47.58 -26.08 -7.72
CA TRP A 288 46.32 -25.50 -8.17
C TRP A 288 45.12 -26.37 -7.80
N LEU A 289 45.20 -27.69 -7.99
CA LEU A 289 44.15 -28.62 -7.59
C LEU A 289 43.91 -28.59 -6.08
N ILE A 290 44.97 -28.66 -5.27
CA ILE A 290 44.89 -28.60 -3.81
C ILE A 290 44.23 -27.29 -3.37
N LEU A 291 44.70 -26.16 -3.90
CA LEU A 291 44.19 -24.83 -3.55
C LEU A 291 42.72 -24.69 -3.97
N SER A 292 42.34 -25.19 -5.15
CA SER A 292 40.95 -25.20 -5.61
C SER A 292 40.01 -26.02 -4.72
N ARG A 293 40.52 -27.11 -4.12
CA ARG A 293 39.75 -27.96 -3.20
C ARG A 293 39.60 -27.30 -1.84
N ILE A 294 40.67 -26.70 -1.32
CA ILE A 294 40.64 -25.96 -0.05
C ILE A 294 39.70 -24.75 -0.16
N LEU A 295 39.84 -23.92 -1.20
CA LEU A 295 39.01 -22.74 -1.39
C LEU A 295 37.53 -23.09 -1.55
N ARG A 296 37.20 -24.13 -2.36
CA ARG A 296 35.82 -24.62 -2.47
C ARG A 296 35.29 -25.16 -1.16
N TRP A 297 36.11 -25.88 -0.40
CA TRP A 297 35.70 -26.38 0.92
C TRP A 297 35.39 -25.24 1.88
N ILE A 298 36.23 -24.19 1.93
CA ILE A 298 35.97 -23.00 2.76
C ILE A 298 34.69 -22.30 2.32
N ALA A 299 34.50 -22.12 1.02
CA ALA A 299 33.33 -21.45 0.44
C ALA A 299 32.01 -22.19 0.72
N HIS A 300 32.02 -23.52 0.69
CA HIS A 300 30.81 -24.35 0.90
C HIS A 300 30.62 -24.86 2.34
N LYS A 301 31.46 -24.43 3.30
CA LYS A 301 31.30 -24.79 4.72
C LYS A 301 30.24 -23.96 5.46
N ARG A 302 29.40 -23.23 4.73
CA ARG A 302 28.28 -22.45 5.29
C ARG A 302 26.97 -23.20 5.13
#